data_AF-A0A2R5FBV9-F1
#
_entry.id   AF-A0A2R5FBV9-F1
#
_cell.length_a   1.000
_cell.length_b   1.000
_cell.length_c   1.000
_cell.angle_alpha   90.00
_cell.angle_beta   90.00
_cell.angle_gamma   90.00
#
_symmetry.space_group_name_H-M   'P 1'
#
loop_
_entity.id
_entity.type
_entity.pdbx_description
1 polymer ?
#
loop_
_entity_poly.entity_id
_entity_poly.type
_entity_poly.pdbx_seq_one_letter_code
_entity_poly.pdbx_strand_id
1 'polypeptide(L)'
;MIGNIIQYTLYAIFWLTVTLAVGGGFIAAAARKARNPAIVDPWLAGLALIAATSPYVGLFGTVWHIIQALSGIGSGNLNVAAIAHPIGEALYATLWGLGCAIPALIAHRVILMVLPEEPVAVAPEEAASSTQE
;
A
#
# COMPACT_ATOMS: atom_id res chain seq x y z
N MET A 1 -6.89 31.69 6.14
CA MET A 1 -7.42 30.55 6.91
C MET A 1 -8.61 29.82 6.26
N ILE A 2 -9.28 30.39 5.24
CA ILE A 2 -10.39 29.73 4.53
C ILE A 2 -9.97 28.83 3.35
N GLY A 3 -8.75 29.02 2.81
CA GLY A 3 -8.24 28.22 1.68
C GLY A 3 -8.05 26.72 1.97
N ASN A 4 -7.74 26.35 3.21
CA ASN A 4 -7.48 24.95 3.56
C ASN A 4 -8.77 24.12 3.71
N ILE A 5 -9.91 24.73 4.05
CA ILE A 5 -11.17 24.01 4.29
C ILE A 5 -11.69 23.36 3.01
N ILE A 6 -11.66 24.07 1.88
CA ILE A 6 -12.10 23.55 0.58
C ILE A 6 -11.21 22.40 0.13
N GLN A 7 -9.90 22.53 0.37
CA GLN A 7 -8.93 21.50 0.05
C GLN A 7 -9.11 20.24 0.92
N TYR A 8 -9.40 20.38 2.22
CA TYR A 8 -9.75 19.24 3.08
C TYR A 8 -11.08 18.58 2.71
N THR A 9 -12.09 19.35 2.32
CA THR A 9 -13.37 18.81 1.87
C THR A 9 -13.23 18.04 0.56
N LEU A 10 -12.46 18.57 -0.40
CA LEU A 10 -12.15 17.86 -1.65
C LEU A 10 -11.32 16.59 -1.38
N TYR A 11 -10.36 16.63 -0.45
CA TYR A 11 -9.63 15.43 -0.04
C TYR A 11 -10.52 14.42 0.68
N ALA A 12 -11.45 14.84 1.53
CA ALA A 12 -12.38 13.94 2.21
C ALA A 12 -13.31 13.23 1.21
N ILE A 13 -13.80 13.94 0.20
CA ILE A 13 -14.63 13.36 -0.87
C ILE A 13 -13.80 12.38 -1.70
N PHE A 14 -12.57 12.75 -2.06
CA PHE A 14 -11.66 11.87 -2.80
C PHE A 14 -11.29 10.61 -2.00
N TRP A 15 -11.05 10.73 -0.69
CA TRP A 15 -10.69 9.59 0.15
C TRP A 15 -11.90 8.68 0.44
N LEU A 16 -13.10 9.26 0.52
CA LEU A 16 -14.35 8.52 0.65
C LEU A 16 -14.68 7.76 -0.63
N THR A 17 -14.40 8.30 -1.82
CA THR A 17 -14.58 7.58 -3.10
C THR A 17 -13.55 6.48 -3.29
N VAL A 18 -12.28 6.69 -2.93
CA VAL A 18 -11.25 5.63 -2.96
C VAL A 18 -11.61 4.50 -1.98
N THR A 19 -12.03 4.83 -0.77
CA THR A 19 -12.46 3.83 0.23
C THR A 19 -13.69 3.07 -0.22
N LEU A 20 -14.69 3.75 -0.80
CA LEU A 20 -15.88 3.10 -1.36
C LEU A 20 -15.59 2.29 -2.62
N ALA A 21 -14.68 2.73 -3.48
CA ALA A 21 -14.30 1.99 -4.68
C ALA A 21 -13.55 0.70 -4.31
N VAL A 22 -12.64 0.78 -3.34
CA VAL A 22 -11.86 -0.36 -2.89
C VAL A 22 -12.67 -1.28 -1.96
N GLY A 23 -13.55 -0.74 -1.11
CA GLY A 23 -14.43 -1.54 -0.24
C GLY A 23 -15.64 -2.13 -0.97
N GLY A 24 -16.33 -1.33 -1.79
CA GLY A 24 -17.55 -1.72 -2.51
C GLY A 24 -17.30 -2.66 -3.69
N GLY A 25 -16.18 -2.49 -4.40
CA GLY A 25 -15.77 -3.41 -5.47
C GLY A 25 -15.38 -4.80 -4.94
N PHE A 26 -14.75 -4.87 -3.76
CA PHE A 26 -14.30 -6.14 -3.18
C PHE A 26 -15.42 -6.95 -2.51
N ILE A 27 -16.37 -6.30 -1.83
CA ILE A 27 -17.53 -7.01 -1.25
C ILE A 27 -18.43 -7.59 -2.37
N ALA A 28 -18.55 -6.90 -3.50
CA ALA A 28 -19.30 -7.38 -4.66
C ALA A 28 -18.54 -8.44 -5.50
N ALA A 29 -17.20 -8.44 -5.49
CA ALA A 29 -16.37 -9.42 -6.18
C ALA A 29 -16.18 -10.73 -5.41
N ALA A 30 -16.14 -10.68 -4.07
CA ALA A 30 -16.07 -11.85 -3.19
C ALA A 30 -17.30 -12.78 -3.36
N ALA A 31 -18.46 -12.22 -3.71
CA ALA A 31 -19.69 -12.99 -3.93
C ALA A 31 -19.73 -13.79 -5.26
N ARG A 32 -18.76 -13.62 -6.18
CA ARG A 32 -18.89 -14.17 -7.55
C ARG A 32 -17.78 -15.12 -8.03
N LYS A 33 -16.65 -15.28 -7.35
CA LYS A 33 -15.47 -15.92 -7.97
C LYS A 33 -14.88 -17.10 -7.21
N ALA A 34 -15.68 -18.13 -7.00
CA ALA A 34 -15.19 -19.50 -6.98
C ALA A 34 -15.32 -20.09 -8.40
N ARG A 35 -14.27 -20.02 -9.25
CA ARG A 35 -14.29 -20.80 -10.51
C ARG A 35 -12.98 -21.12 -11.25
N ASN A 36 -11.79 -20.61 -10.91
CA ASN A 36 -10.55 -21.12 -11.55
C ASN A 36 -9.25 -20.69 -10.83
N PRO A 37 -8.38 -21.63 -10.40
CA PRO A 37 -7.13 -21.31 -9.71
C PRO A 37 -6.05 -20.72 -10.62
N ALA A 38 -5.96 -21.11 -11.90
CA ALA A 38 -4.87 -20.68 -12.79
C ALA A 38 -4.85 -19.16 -13.15
N ILE A 39 -5.93 -18.43 -12.88
CA ILE A 39 -6.03 -16.98 -13.15
C ILE A 39 -5.76 -16.17 -11.88
N VAL A 40 -5.89 -16.75 -10.68
CA VAL A 40 -5.72 -15.97 -9.45
C VAL A 40 -4.24 -15.70 -9.15
N ASP A 41 -3.32 -16.57 -9.55
CA ASP A 41 -1.88 -16.47 -9.24
C ASP A 41 -1.23 -15.15 -9.69
N PRO A 42 -1.34 -14.70 -10.96
CA PRO A 42 -0.72 -13.44 -11.38
C PRO A 42 -1.38 -12.20 -10.76
N TRP A 43 -2.69 -12.25 -10.47
CA TRP A 43 -3.40 -11.13 -9.83
C TRP A 43 -3.09 -11.04 -8.33
N LEU A 44 -2.96 -12.19 -7.65
CA LEU A 44 -2.49 -12.30 -6.26
C LEU A 44 -1.07 -11.77 -6.11
N ALA A 45 -0.19 -12.11 -7.04
CA ALA A 45 1.18 -11.60 -7.09
C ALA A 45 1.22 -10.08 -7.30
N GLY A 46 0.37 -9.55 -8.19
CA GLY A 46 0.23 -8.10 -8.40
C GLY A 46 -0.23 -7.36 -7.14
N LEU A 47 -1.21 -7.89 -6.41
CA LEU A 47 -1.69 -7.32 -5.14
C LEU A 47 -0.60 -7.33 -4.06
N ALA A 48 0.15 -8.44 -3.94
CA ALA A 48 1.28 -8.54 -3.02
C ALA A 48 2.38 -7.52 -3.35
N LEU A 49 2.68 -7.37 -4.65
CA LEU A 49 3.69 -6.43 -5.13
C LEU A 49 3.28 -4.98 -4.81
N ILE A 50 2.03 -4.60 -5.08
CA ILE A 50 1.53 -3.25 -4.80
C ILE A 50 1.56 -2.98 -3.29
N ALA A 51 1.10 -3.94 -2.47
CA ALA A 51 1.14 -3.82 -1.01
C ALA A 51 2.57 -3.62 -0.47
N ALA A 52 3.55 -4.33 -1.05
CA ALA A 52 4.95 -4.24 -0.64
C ALA A 52 5.66 -2.99 -1.17
N THR A 53 5.34 -2.52 -2.37
CA THR A 53 6.08 -1.43 -3.04
C THR A 53 5.49 -0.03 -2.80
N SER A 54 4.17 0.08 -2.64
CA SER A 54 3.45 1.34 -2.35
C SER A 54 4.03 2.17 -1.18
N PRO A 55 4.42 1.60 -0.02
CA PRO A 55 4.98 2.41 1.07
C PRO A 55 6.33 3.06 0.70
N TYR A 56 7.13 2.42 -0.15
CA TYR A 56 8.41 2.99 -0.60
C TYR A 56 8.22 4.19 -1.53
N VAL A 57 7.13 4.21 -2.30
CA VAL A 57 6.77 5.39 -3.13
C VAL A 57 6.42 6.59 -2.25
N GLY A 58 5.70 6.37 -1.14
CA GLY A 58 5.41 7.41 -0.15
C GLY A 58 6.66 7.93 0.56
N LEU A 59 7.56 7.01 0.95
CA LEU A 59 8.85 7.35 1.56
C LEU A 59 9.75 8.14 0.60
N PHE A 60 9.78 7.78 -0.69
CA PHE A 60 10.50 8.57 -1.69
C PHE A 60 9.95 10.00 -1.80
N GLY A 61 8.63 10.15 -1.78
CA GLY A 61 7.98 11.46 -1.78
C GLY A 61 8.36 12.32 -0.58
N THR A 62 8.50 11.74 0.62
CA THR A 62 8.92 12.51 1.81
C THR A 62 10.35 12.99 1.69
N VAL A 63 11.26 12.13 1.22
CA VAL A 63 12.67 12.48 1.01
C VAL A 63 12.80 13.63 0.02
N TRP A 64 12.08 13.58 -1.10
CA TRP A 64 12.09 14.63 -2.11
C TRP A 64 11.61 16.00 -1.56
N HIS A 65 10.49 16.02 -0.85
CA HIS A 65 9.95 17.26 -0.27
C HIS A 65 10.84 17.84 0.81
N ILE A 66 11.46 16.98 1.64
CA ILE A 66 12.43 17.43 2.65
C ILE A 66 13.66 18.06 1.98
N ILE A 67 14.18 17.48 0.90
CA ILE A 67 15.31 18.07 0.15
C ILE A 67 14.95 19.46 -0.40
N GLN A 68 13.74 19.63 -0.95
CA GLN A 68 13.26 20.94 -1.38
C GLN A 68 13.13 21.94 -0.22
N ALA A 69 12.58 21.49 0.91
CA ALA A 69 12.45 22.31 2.12
C ALA A 69 13.80 22.84 2.60
N LEU A 70 14.81 21.96 2.64
CA LEU A 70 16.15 22.28 3.13
C LEU A 70 16.97 23.11 2.13
N SER A 71 16.74 22.93 0.83
CA SER A 71 17.40 23.71 -0.22
C SER A 71 17.06 25.21 -0.14
N GLY A 72 15.85 25.57 0.30
CA GLY A 72 15.47 26.97 0.54
C GLY A 72 16.24 27.63 1.70
N ILE A 73 16.64 26.85 2.70
CA ILE A 73 17.31 27.33 3.91
C ILE A 73 18.81 27.60 3.68
N GLY A 74 19.44 26.90 2.74
CA GLY A 74 20.88 27.02 2.43
C GLY A 74 21.34 28.43 2.02
N SER A 75 20.39 29.33 1.73
CA SER A 75 20.63 30.74 1.39
C SER A 75 20.75 31.70 2.60
N GLY A 76 20.66 31.20 3.84
CA GLY A 76 21.01 31.95 5.05
C GLY A 76 19.83 32.53 5.85
N ASN A 77 18.58 32.33 5.42
CA ASN A 77 17.38 32.77 6.15
C ASN A 77 16.58 31.56 6.68
N LEU A 78 16.83 31.18 7.93
CA LEU A 78 16.05 30.19 8.67
C LEU A 78 14.71 30.78 9.12
N ASN A 79 13.73 30.85 8.21
CA ASN A 79 12.35 31.20 8.57
C ASN A 79 11.52 29.93 8.83
N VAL A 80 11.06 29.73 10.07
CA VAL A 80 10.25 28.56 10.47
C VAL A 80 8.94 28.48 9.68
N ALA A 81 8.38 29.64 9.28
CA ALA A 81 7.19 29.67 8.45
C ALA A 81 7.44 29.14 7.02
N ALA A 82 8.68 29.25 6.51
CA ALA A 82 9.05 28.79 5.17
C ALA A 82 9.22 27.27 5.09
N ILE A 83 9.57 26.60 6.19
CA ILE A 83 9.77 25.15 6.24
C ILE A 83 8.50 24.38 6.61
N ALA A 84 7.53 25.03 7.26
CA ALA A 84 6.31 24.39 7.74
C ALA A 84 5.45 23.81 6.60
N HIS A 85 5.43 24.46 5.43
CA HIS A 85 4.61 24.04 4.31
C HIS A 85 5.16 22.79 3.58
N PRO A 86 6.43 22.77 3.12
CA PRO A 86 7.00 21.59 2.46
C PRO A 86 7.03 20.33 3.34
N ILE A 87 7.21 20.49 4.66
CA ILE A 87 7.15 19.37 5.60
C ILE A 87 5.73 18.80 5.70
N GLY A 88 4.70 19.66 5.64
CA GLY A 88 3.30 19.22 5.57
C GLY A 88 3.03 18.40 4.31
N GLU A 89 3.57 18.81 3.16
CA GLU A 89 3.45 18.08 1.89
C GLU A 89 4.16 16.73 1.92
N ALA A 90 5.32 16.64 2.60
CA ALA A 90 6.00 15.39 2.85
C ALA A 90 5.12 14.39 3.64
N LEU A 91 4.38 14.85 4.65
CA LEU A 91 3.47 13.99 5.42
C LEU A 91 2.31 13.44 4.57
N TYR A 92 1.79 14.25 3.63
CA TYR A 92 0.76 13.78 2.71
C TYR A 92 1.27 12.68 1.78
N ALA A 93 2.53 12.74 1.32
CA ALA A 93 3.12 11.69 0.48
C ALA A 93 3.12 10.32 1.17
N THR A 94 3.43 10.26 2.47
CA THR A 94 3.31 9.04 3.28
C THR A 94 1.86 8.58 3.40
N LEU A 95 0.94 9.50 3.64
CA LEU A 95 -0.49 9.18 3.76
C LEU A 95 -1.02 8.51 2.49
N TRP A 96 -0.56 8.95 1.31
CA TRP A 96 -0.88 8.31 0.03
C TRP A 96 -0.25 6.92 -0.11
N GLY A 97 1.02 6.76 0.26
CA GLY A 97 1.72 5.47 0.23
C GLY A 97 1.03 4.40 1.09
N LEU A 98 0.58 4.77 2.29
CA LEU A 98 -0.19 3.88 3.18
C LEU A 98 -1.64 3.70 2.73
N GLY A 99 -2.29 4.76 2.23
CA GLY A 99 -3.67 4.71 1.73
C GLY A 99 -3.86 3.70 0.60
N CYS A 100 -2.83 3.50 -0.24
CA CYS A 100 -2.81 2.45 -1.27
C CYS A 100 -2.34 1.08 -0.74
N ALA A 101 -1.39 1.04 0.21
CA ALA A 101 -0.81 -0.21 0.70
C ALA A 101 -1.75 -1.04 1.58
N ILE A 102 -2.48 -0.39 2.50
CA ILE A 102 -3.35 -1.08 3.47
C ILE A 102 -4.47 -1.86 2.77
N PRO A 103 -5.23 -1.26 1.84
CA PRO A 103 -6.30 -2.00 1.17
C PRO A 103 -5.77 -3.13 0.28
N ALA A 104 -4.63 -2.93 -0.39
CA ALA A 104 -3.99 -3.98 -1.20
C ALA A 104 -3.55 -5.18 -0.35
N LEU A 105 -3.02 -4.93 0.85
CA LEU A 105 -2.62 -5.99 1.78
C LEU A 105 -3.83 -6.77 2.31
N ILE A 106 -4.91 -6.07 2.70
CA ILE A 106 -6.14 -6.71 3.18
C ILE A 106 -6.73 -7.60 2.08
N ALA A 107 -6.81 -7.08 0.85
CA ALA A 107 -7.27 -7.84 -0.31
C ALA A 107 -6.45 -9.11 -0.54
N HIS A 108 -5.11 -8.99 -0.54
CA HIS A 108 -4.22 -10.14 -0.71
C HIS A 108 -4.45 -11.21 0.38
N ARG A 109 -4.55 -10.79 1.65
CA ARG A 109 -4.75 -11.72 2.77
C ARG A 109 -6.12 -12.38 2.77
N VAL A 110 -7.19 -11.65 2.45
CA VAL A 110 -8.54 -12.21 2.35
C VAL A 110 -8.62 -13.24 1.23
N ILE A 111 -8.01 -12.97 0.07
CA ILE A 111 -8.01 -13.93 -1.04
C ILE A 111 -7.22 -15.18 -0.67
N LEU A 112 -6.03 -15.03 -0.06
CA LEU A 112 -5.24 -16.18 0.40
C LEU A 112 -6.00 -17.05 1.42
N MET A 113 -6.75 -16.44 2.35
CA MET A 113 -7.53 -17.19 3.33
C MET A 113 -8.68 -18.02 2.71
N VAL A 114 -9.15 -17.64 1.52
CA VAL A 114 -10.21 -18.34 0.80
C VAL A 114 -9.68 -19.51 -0.03
N LEU A 115 -8.39 -19.55 -0.34
CA LEU A 115 -7.80 -20.65 -1.10
C LEU A 115 -7.58 -21.85 -0.16
N PRO A 116 -8.13 -23.04 -0.48
CA PRO A 116 -7.77 -24.25 0.26
C PRO A 116 -6.30 -24.53 0.00
N GLU A 117 -5.52 -24.71 1.07
CA GLU A 117 -4.13 -25.16 0.99
C GLU A 117 -4.11 -26.50 0.23
N GLU A 118 -3.56 -26.50 -0.98
CA GLU A 118 -3.02 -27.74 -1.55
C GLU A 118 -1.95 -28.20 -0.55
N PRO A 119 -2.07 -29.40 0.03
CA PRO A 119 -1.07 -29.88 0.96
C PRO A 119 0.28 -29.80 0.22
N VAL A 120 1.19 -28.96 0.71
CA VAL A 120 2.57 -28.96 0.27
C VAL A 120 3.01 -30.40 0.38
N ALA A 121 3.10 -31.09 -0.76
CA ALA A 121 3.64 -32.43 -0.82
C ALA A 121 5.09 -32.26 -0.37
N VAL A 122 5.31 -32.53 0.91
CA VAL A 122 6.63 -32.61 1.51
C VAL A 122 7.37 -33.63 0.65
N ALA A 123 8.22 -33.13 -0.24
CA ALA A 123 9.07 -34.00 -1.03
C ALA A 123 9.86 -34.84 -0.02
N PRO A 124 9.89 -36.17 -0.16
CA PRO A 124 10.57 -37.04 0.79
C PRO A 124 12.08 -36.88 0.65
N GLU A 125 12.63 -35.79 1.19
CA GLU A 125 14.08 -35.59 1.36
C GLU A 125 14.51 -35.93 2.80
N GLU A 126 13.58 -36.26 3.69
CA GLU A 126 13.87 -36.61 5.09
C GLU A 126 13.76 -38.12 5.40
N ALA A 127 13.37 -38.96 4.42
CA ALA A 127 13.22 -40.41 4.58
C ALA A 127 14.37 -41.26 4.00
N ALA A 128 15.47 -40.64 3.57
CA ALA A 128 16.59 -41.32 2.91
C ALA A 128 17.91 -41.35 3.71
N SER A 129 17.91 -40.86 4.96
CA SER A 129 19.11 -40.85 5.83
C SER A 129 19.03 -41.78 7.05
N SER A 130 17.92 -42.50 7.26
CA SER A 130 17.75 -43.42 8.40
C SER A 130 17.78 -44.92 8.04
N THR A 131 18.25 -45.30 6.84
CA THR A 131 18.44 -46.71 6.42
C THR A 131 19.92 -47.06 6.24
N GLN A 132 20.81 -46.30 6.88
CA GLN A 132 22.22 -46.64 7.05
C GLN A 132 22.52 -46.81 8.55
N GLU A 133 21.91 -47.83 9.17
CA GLU A 133 22.44 -48.53 10.35
C GLU A 133 22.43 -50.04 10.08
#